data_AF-A0A8J3FJK0-F1
#
_entry.id   AF-A0A8J3FJK0-F1
#
_cell.length_a   1.000
_cell.length_b   1.000
_cell.length_c   1.000
_cell.angle_alpha   90.00
_cell.angle_beta   90.00
_cell.angle_gamma   90.00
#
_symmetry.space_group_name_H-M   'P 1'
#
loop_
_entity.id
_entity.type
_entity.pdbx_description
1 polymer ?
#
loop_
_entity_poly.entity_id
_entity_poly.type
_entity_poly.pdbx_seq_one_letter_code
_entity_poly.pdbx_strand_id
1 'polypeptide(L)'
;MTASGPPPATGARDDRGASLVEVLVASGLMMVVSALVTSGIVTMSRSLSQVEGMNQAQARSGLAFARLDGEVRYASDIAPPAVVSGVPTVTYYVPVSAGGNQCRQWRLAGDRLERRGWPAGRPASGGWQLIADGVAASGAEAGQVGPFRRHAPETANGHQRLELRVRSSGGGGVGAAARETAITFTAWNSVEGLAGAGACTIESR
;
A
#
# COMPACT_ATOMS: atom_id res chain seq x y z
N MET A 1 -29.40 42.79 70.42
CA MET A 1 -28.24 41.94 70.75
C MET A 1 -27.29 41.95 69.56
N THR A 2 -26.06 42.35 69.84
CA THR A 2 -24.94 42.72 68.97
C THR A 2 -24.19 41.52 68.40
N ALA A 3 -23.81 41.58 67.13
CA ALA A 3 -22.61 40.92 66.60
C ALA A 3 -22.18 41.55 65.26
N SER A 4 -21.45 42.67 65.29
CA SER A 4 -20.70 43.16 64.13
C SER A 4 -19.33 42.47 64.12
N GLY A 5 -19.14 41.49 63.24
CA GLY A 5 -17.82 40.89 62.99
C GLY A 5 -16.90 41.85 62.24
N PRO A 6 -15.59 41.80 62.47
CA PRO A 6 -14.63 42.67 61.76
C PRO A 6 -14.59 42.33 60.26
N PRO A 7 -14.37 43.32 59.38
CA PRO A 7 -14.24 43.09 57.95
C PRO A 7 -12.98 42.26 57.64
N PRO A 8 -12.98 41.46 56.54
CA PRO A 8 -11.79 40.72 56.12
C PRO A 8 -10.66 41.70 55.81
N ALA A 9 -9.48 41.43 56.37
CA ALA A 9 -8.26 42.14 56.00
C ALA A 9 -8.02 41.91 54.51
N THR A 10 -8.32 42.92 53.71
CA THR A 10 -7.85 43.00 52.32
C THR A 10 -6.34 43.05 52.40
N GLY A 11 -5.70 41.89 52.15
CA GLY A 11 -4.26 41.83 51.95
C GLY A 11 -3.90 42.90 50.94
N ALA A 12 -3.16 43.92 51.39
CA ALA A 12 -2.63 44.96 50.54
C ALA A 12 -1.92 44.26 49.38
N ARG A 13 -2.52 44.32 48.19
CA ARG A 13 -1.82 43.97 46.96
C ARG A 13 -0.66 44.95 46.89
N ASP A 14 0.52 44.40 47.09
CA ASP A 14 1.80 45.10 47.02
C ASP A 14 1.94 45.55 45.54
N ASP A 15 1.41 46.73 45.20
CA ASP A 15 1.53 47.39 43.89
C ASP A 15 2.97 47.90 43.71
N ARG A 16 3.95 47.00 43.86
CA ARG A 16 5.32 47.24 43.41
C ARG A 16 5.28 47.13 41.90
N GLY A 17 5.23 48.30 41.25
CA GLY A 17 5.24 48.40 39.79
C GLY A 17 6.36 47.54 39.19
N ALA A 18 6.01 46.74 38.19
CA ALA A 18 6.97 45.90 37.47
C ALA A 18 8.09 46.79 36.91
N SER A 19 9.34 46.39 37.14
CA SER A 19 10.46 47.12 36.56
C SER A 19 10.46 46.93 35.03
N LEU A 20 10.88 47.96 34.27
CA LEU A 20 10.99 47.86 32.81
C LEU A 20 11.86 46.67 32.36
N VAL A 21 12.85 46.29 33.16
CA VAL A 21 13.70 45.12 32.89
C VAL A 21 12.94 43.80 33.05
N GLU A 22 12.01 43.70 33.99
CA GLU A 22 11.21 42.49 34.23
C GLU A 22 10.25 42.22 33.06
N VAL A 23 9.66 43.27 32.48
CA VAL A 23 8.80 43.18 31.29
C VAL A 23 9.60 42.77 30.04
N LEU A 24 10.83 43.27 29.88
CA LEU A 24 11.70 42.88 28.77
C LEU A 24 12.16 41.42 28.88
N VAL A 25 12.49 40.96 30.09
CA VAL A 25 12.86 39.56 30.32
C VAL A 25 11.65 38.64 30.10
N ALA A 26 10.47 39.02 30.61
CA ALA A 26 9.25 38.23 30.43
C ALA A 26 8.84 38.11 28.95
N SER A 27 8.91 39.20 28.19
CA SER A 27 8.60 39.18 26.75
C SER A 27 9.60 38.36 25.94
N GLY A 28 10.90 38.45 26.26
CA GLY A 28 11.94 37.62 25.63
C GLY A 28 11.74 36.13 25.90
N LEU A 29 11.45 35.74 27.15
CA LEU A 29 11.16 34.35 27.51
C LEU A 29 9.90 33.84 26.78
N MET A 30 8.85 34.65 26.69
CA MET A 30 7.63 34.27 25.97
C MET A 30 7.87 34.07 24.46
N MET A 31 8.74 34.86 23.82
CA MET A 31 9.10 34.66 22.42
C MET A 31 9.82 33.33 22.20
N VAL A 32 10.75 32.97 23.08
CA VAL A 32 11.48 31.71 22.99
C VAL A 32 10.53 30.53 23.17
N VAL A 33 9.65 30.58 24.17
CA VAL A 33 8.64 29.53 24.40
C VAL A 33 7.71 29.39 23.20
N SER A 34 7.22 30.50 22.65
CA SER A 34 6.36 30.49 21.46
C SER A 34 7.06 29.85 20.26
N ALA A 35 8.35 30.18 20.03
CA ALA A 35 9.13 29.59 18.95
C ALA A 35 9.30 28.07 19.10
N LEU A 36 9.55 27.58 20.31
CA LEU A 36 9.64 26.14 20.59
C LEU A 36 8.30 25.43 20.33
N VAL A 37 7.18 26.03 20.77
CA VAL A 37 5.84 25.48 20.53
C VAL A 37 5.53 25.46 19.03
N THR A 38 5.78 26.54 18.29
CA THR A 38 5.57 26.57 16.84
C THR A 38 6.43 25.54 16.12
N SER A 39 7.70 25.39 16.52
CA SER A 39 8.58 24.36 15.97
C SER A 39 8.02 22.95 16.18
N GLY A 40 7.53 22.65 17.39
CA GLY A 40 6.87 21.37 17.70
C GLY A 40 5.60 21.12 16.88
N ILE A 41 4.79 22.15 16.64
CA ILE A 41 3.58 22.04 15.80
C ILE A 41 3.96 21.74 14.34
N VAL A 42 5.00 22.39 13.81
CA VAL A 42 5.46 22.17 12.42
C VAL A 42 6.00 20.76 12.24
N THR A 43 6.78 20.24 13.19
CA THR A 43 7.30 18.85 13.11
C THR A 43 6.18 17.83 13.20
N MET A 44 5.21 18.04 14.11
CA MET A 44 4.03 17.18 14.22
C MET A 44 3.18 17.20 12.95
N SER A 45 2.93 18.38 12.37
CA SER A 45 2.17 18.53 11.12
C SER A 45 2.80 17.76 9.95
N ARG A 46 4.13 17.86 9.79
CA ARG A 46 4.87 17.11 8.76
C ARG A 46 4.75 15.60 8.97
N SER A 47 4.84 15.14 10.20
CA SER A 47 4.68 13.72 10.55
C SER A 47 3.27 13.22 10.22
N LEU A 48 2.23 14.00 10.52
CA LEU A 48 0.85 13.64 10.21
C LEU A 48 0.61 13.57 8.71
N SER A 49 1.10 14.53 7.93
CA SER A 49 0.99 14.49 6.47
C SER A 49 1.69 13.29 5.85
N GLN A 50 2.83 12.88 6.42
CA GLN A 50 3.54 11.68 5.96
C GLN A 50 2.74 10.40 6.23
N VAL A 51 2.18 10.26 7.43
CA VAL A 51 1.35 9.10 7.82
C VAL A 51 0.07 9.03 6.97
N GLU A 52 -0.58 10.17 6.74
CA GLU A 52 -1.79 10.24 5.92
C GLU A 52 -1.51 9.83 4.47
N GLY A 53 -0.41 10.31 3.88
CA GLY A 53 0.00 9.91 2.54
C GLY A 53 0.26 8.41 2.41
N MET A 54 0.87 7.79 3.43
CA MET A 54 1.09 6.34 3.47
C MET A 54 -0.24 5.56 3.58
N ASN A 55 -1.16 6.02 4.43
CA ASN A 55 -2.46 5.37 4.60
C ASN A 55 -3.28 5.42 3.31
N GLN A 56 -3.28 6.55 2.59
CA GLN A 56 -3.99 6.67 1.32
C GLN A 56 -3.39 5.78 0.22
N ALA A 57 -2.06 5.70 0.12
CA ALA A 57 -1.40 4.79 -0.82
C ALA A 57 -1.72 3.32 -0.51
N GLN A 58 -1.77 2.96 0.78
CA GLN A 58 -2.13 1.62 1.23
C GLN A 58 -3.60 1.28 0.92
N ALA A 59 -4.53 2.22 1.16
CA ALA A 59 -5.94 2.01 0.88
C ALA A 59 -6.22 1.78 -0.61
N ARG A 60 -5.54 2.55 -1.49
CA ARG A 60 -5.64 2.37 -2.96
C ARG A 60 -5.09 1.01 -3.40
N SER A 61 -3.96 0.60 -2.84
CA SER A 61 -3.35 -0.70 -3.12
C SER A 61 -4.24 -1.85 -2.63
N GLY A 62 -4.83 -1.73 -1.45
CA GLY A 62 -5.73 -2.74 -0.88
C GLY A 62 -6.97 -2.97 -1.73
N LEU A 63 -7.63 -1.90 -2.21
CA LEU A 63 -8.77 -2.02 -3.11
C LEU A 63 -8.36 -2.68 -4.45
N ALA A 64 -7.19 -2.33 -4.96
CA ALA A 64 -6.65 -2.92 -6.18
C ALA A 64 -6.43 -4.44 -5.99
N PHE A 65 -5.79 -4.86 -4.89
CA PHE A 65 -5.59 -6.28 -4.59
C PHE A 65 -6.89 -7.06 -4.33
N ALA A 66 -7.90 -6.44 -3.72
CA ALA A 66 -9.21 -7.07 -3.54
C ALA A 66 -9.91 -7.35 -4.90
N ARG A 67 -9.74 -6.45 -5.88
CA ARG A 67 -10.23 -6.69 -7.25
C ARG A 67 -9.46 -7.82 -7.94
N LEU A 68 -8.14 -7.86 -7.74
CA LEU A 68 -7.28 -8.92 -8.27
C LEU A 68 -7.64 -10.30 -7.67
N ASP A 69 -7.98 -10.37 -6.39
CA ASP A 69 -8.46 -11.61 -5.75
C ASP A 69 -9.71 -12.14 -6.44
N GLY A 70 -10.69 -11.27 -6.71
CA GLY A 70 -11.89 -11.66 -7.45
C GLY A 70 -11.58 -12.24 -8.83
N GLU A 71 -10.58 -11.70 -9.54
CA GLU A 71 -10.21 -12.19 -10.86
C GLU A 71 -9.49 -13.54 -10.82
N VAL A 72 -8.51 -13.70 -9.92
CA VAL A 72 -7.77 -14.96 -9.80
C VAL A 72 -8.65 -16.07 -9.24
N ARG A 73 -9.60 -15.73 -8.37
CA ARG A 73 -10.56 -16.70 -7.80
C ARG A 73 -11.32 -17.48 -8.85
N TYR A 74 -11.70 -16.82 -9.94
CA TYR A 74 -12.39 -17.47 -11.05
C TYR A 74 -11.45 -18.07 -12.10
N ALA A 75 -10.14 -17.97 -11.94
CA ALA A 75 -9.19 -18.56 -12.87
C ALA A 75 -9.30 -20.09 -12.85
N SER A 76 -9.27 -20.71 -14.03
CA SER A 76 -9.23 -22.17 -14.16
C SER A 76 -7.81 -22.70 -14.34
N ASP A 77 -6.85 -21.84 -14.69
CA ASP A 77 -5.43 -22.18 -14.72
C ASP A 77 -4.55 -20.94 -14.56
N ILE A 78 -3.41 -21.10 -13.89
CA ILE A 78 -2.37 -20.10 -13.69
C ILE A 78 -1.11 -20.64 -14.35
N ALA A 79 -0.59 -19.93 -15.35
CA ALA A 79 0.66 -20.28 -15.99
C ALA A 79 1.84 -20.06 -15.02
N PRO A 80 2.93 -20.84 -15.15
CA PRO A 80 4.17 -20.56 -14.43
C PRO A 80 4.61 -19.10 -14.67
N PRO A 81 5.00 -18.37 -13.61
CA PRO A 81 5.58 -17.04 -13.75
C PRO A 81 6.82 -17.08 -14.65
N ALA A 82 6.98 -16.05 -15.47
CA ALA A 82 8.08 -15.94 -16.44
C ALA A 82 8.56 -14.49 -16.57
N VAL A 83 9.72 -14.30 -17.18
CA VAL A 83 10.22 -12.98 -17.56
C VAL A 83 9.99 -12.81 -19.06
N VAL A 84 9.20 -11.81 -19.45
CA VAL A 84 8.91 -11.48 -20.85
C VAL A 84 9.51 -10.11 -21.15
N SER A 85 10.44 -10.05 -22.11
CA SER A 85 11.15 -8.81 -22.48
C SER A 85 11.80 -8.11 -21.27
N GLY A 86 12.37 -8.89 -20.34
CA GLY A 86 12.99 -8.39 -19.11
C GLY A 86 12.03 -8.04 -17.97
N VAL A 87 10.72 -8.21 -18.16
CA VAL A 87 9.70 -7.85 -17.16
C VAL A 87 9.08 -9.11 -16.51
N PRO A 88 9.13 -9.24 -15.18
CA PRO A 88 8.45 -10.32 -14.46
C PRO A 88 6.96 -10.28 -14.74
N THR A 89 6.39 -11.44 -15.06
CA THR A 89 5.07 -11.55 -15.65
C THR A 89 4.42 -12.88 -15.25
N VAL A 90 3.11 -12.86 -15.05
CA VAL A 90 2.30 -14.08 -14.84
C VAL A 90 1.00 -13.98 -15.63
N THR A 91 0.57 -15.11 -16.18
CA THR A 91 -0.65 -15.20 -17.00
C THR A 91 -1.59 -16.22 -16.40
N TYR A 92 -2.88 -15.92 -16.42
CA TYR A 92 -3.92 -16.81 -15.91
C TYR A 92 -5.14 -16.78 -16.83
N TYR A 93 -5.91 -17.86 -16.75
CA TYR A 93 -7.01 -18.15 -17.63
C TYR A 93 -8.32 -18.08 -16.88
N VAL A 94 -9.27 -17.27 -17.36
CA VAL A 94 -10.57 -17.05 -16.72
C VAL A 94 -11.68 -17.44 -17.69
N PRO A 95 -12.53 -18.44 -17.36
CA PRO A 95 -13.71 -18.74 -18.13
C PRO A 95 -14.75 -17.63 -18.00
N VAL A 96 -15.37 -17.26 -19.12
CA VAL A 96 -16.45 -16.28 -19.18
C VAL A 96 -17.76 -17.01 -19.45
N SER A 97 -18.81 -16.63 -18.72
CA SER A 97 -20.14 -17.25 -18.76
C SER A 97 -20.78 -17.29 -20.16
N ALA A 98 -20.36 -16.43 -21.09
CA ALA A 98 -20.83 -16.40 -22.47
C ALA A 98 -20.19 -17.46 -23.40
N GLY A 99 -19.54 -18.50 -22.85
CA GLY A 99 -18.96 -19.60 -23.63
C GLY A 99 -17.60 -19.28 -24.27
N GLY A 100 -16.92 -18.25 -23.78
CA GLY A 100 -15.57 -17.88 -24.20
C GLY A 100 -14.62 -17.84 -23.01
N ASN A 101 -13.33 -17.95 -23.26
CA ASN A 101 -12.31 -17.85 -22.21
C ASN A 101 -11.45 -16.62 -22.44
N GLN A 102 -11.00 -15.99 -21.36
CA GLN A 102 -10.12 -14.82 -21.40
C GLN A 102 -8.80 -15.11 -20.73
N CYS A 103 -7.74 -14.69 -21.41
CA CYS A 103 -6.42 -14.62 -20.85
C CYS A 103 -6.26 -13.29 -20.14
N ARG A 104 -5.67 -13.32 -18.95
CA ARG A 104 -5.27 -12.15 -18.19
C ARG A 104 -3.80 -12.28 -17.88
N GLN A 105 -3.11 -11.15 -17.88
CA GLN A 105 -1.69 -11.11 -17.60
C GLN A 105 -1.37 -9.95 -16.69
N TRP A 106 -0.56 -10.23 -15.67
CA TRP A 106 0.03 -9.23 -14.81
C TRP A 106 1.51 -9.11 -15.08
N ARG A 107 2.03 -7.90 -14.98
CA ARG A 107 3.46 -7.64 -15.02
C ARG A 107 3.85 -6.59 -14.00
N LEU A 108 5.09 -6.64 -13.54
CA LEU A 108 5.68 -5.58 -12.73
C LEU A 108 6.73 -4.83 -13.57
N ALA A 109 6.32 -3.72 -14.19
CA ALA A 109 7.17 -2.89 -15.04
C ALA A 109 7.73 -1.72 -14.22
N GLY A 110 8.98 -1.84 -13.75
CA GLY A 110 9.57 -0.86 -12.84
C GLY A 110 8.87 -0.89 -11.48
N ASP A 111 8.24 0.21 -11.10
CA ASP A 111 7.45 0.36 -9.87
C ASP A 111 5.93 0.23 -10.10
N ARG A 112 5.51 -0.24 -11.28
CA ARG A 112 4.12 -0.29 -11.70
C ARG A 112 3.64 -1.73 -11.89
N LEU A 113 2.65 -2.12 -11.11
CA LEU A 113 1.89 -3.34 -11.32
C LEU A 113 0.80 -3.07 -12.35
N GLU A 114 0.86 -3.77 -13.47
CA GLU A 114 -0.03 -3.56 -14.60
C GLU A 114 -0.70 -4.85 -15.02
N ARG A 115 -1.89 -4.73 -15.61
CA ARG A 115 -2.66 -5.85 -16.16
C ARG A 115 -3.12 -5.58 -17.56
N ARG A 116 -3.18 -6.62 -18.37
CA ARG A 116 -3.92 -6.63 -19.63
C ARG A 116 -4.75 -7.90 -19.74
N GLY A 117 -5.66 -7.93 -20.71
CA GLY A 117 -6.47 -9.11 -21.00
C GLY A 117 -6.88 -9.19 -22.46
N TRP A 118 -7.04 -10.41 -22.94
CA TRP A 118 -7.41 -10.71 -24.32
C TRP A 118 -8.20 -12.04 -24.40
N PRO A 119 -8.91 -12.30 -25.51
CA PRO A 119 -9.57 -13.59 -25.71
C PRO A 119 -8.57 -14.75 -25.82
N ALA A 120 -8.87 -15.89 -25.21
CA ALA A 120 -8.04 -17.10 -25.33
C ALA A 120 -7.92 -17.59 -26.78
N GLY A 121 -6.79 -18.21 -27.12
CA GLY A 121 -6.50 -18.65 -28.48
C GLY A 121 -6.17 -17.53 -29.47
N ARG A 122 -6.09 -16.27 -28.99
CA ARG A 122 -5.58 -15.13 -29.75
C ARG A 122 -4.24 -14.67 -29.16
N PRO A 123 -3.35 -14.08 -29.98
CA PRO A 123 -2.16 -13.42 -29.48
C PRO A 123 -2.52 -12.35 -28.44
N ALA A 124 -1.60 -12.16 -27.50
CA ALA A 124 -1.76 -11.16 -26.46
C ALA A 124 -2.02 -9.77 -27.05
N SER A 125 -3.22 -9.25 -26.83
CA SER A 125 -3.68 -7.96 -27.32
C SER A 125 -4.23 -7.11 -26.17
N GLY A 126 -4.49 -5.83 -26.44
CA GLY A 126 -4.96 -4.88 -25.43
C GLY A 126 -3.85 -4.11 -24.72
N GLY A 127 -4.20 -2.89 -24.32
CA GLY A 127 -3.30 -1.99 -23.58
C GLY A 127 -3.10 -2.45 -22.13
N TRP A 128 -1.96 -2.07 -21.56
CA TRP A 128 -1.67 -2.25 -20.15
C TRP A 128 -2.47 -1.25 -19.31
N GLN A 129 -3.22 -1.75 -18.34
CA GLN A 129 -3.94 -0.98 -17.34
C GLN A 129 -3.12 -0.98 -16.04
N LEU A 130 -2.88 0.21 -15.49
CA LEU A 130 -2.26 0.37 -14.18
C LEU A 130 -3.19 -0.18 -13.09
N ILE A 131 -2.67 -1.06 -12.24
CA ILE A 131 -3.34 -1.57 -11.04
C ILE A 131 -2.84 -0.83 -9.81
N ALA A 132 -1.51 -0.75 -9.66
CA ALA A 132 -0.84 -0.09 -8.55
C ALA A 132 0.50 0.48 -9.03
N ASP A 133 0.95 1.57 -8.40
CA ASP A 133 2.24 2.22 -8.59
C ASP A 133 3.01 2.28 -7.26
N GLY A 134 4.30 2.64 -7.31
CA GLY A 134 5.17 2.67 -6.13
C GLY A 134 5.39 1.30 -5.48
N VAL A 135 5.24 0.21 -6.25
CA VAL A 135 5.41 -1.18 -5.79
C VAL A 135 6.65 -1.80 -6.43
N ALA A 136 7.54 -2.34 -5.61
CA ALA A 136 8.70 -3.09 -6.06
C ALA A 136 8.52 -4.58 -5.75
N ALA A 137 9.21 -5.46 -6.48
CA ALA A 137 9.24 -6.87 -6.11
C ALA A 137 9.90 -7.05 -4.74
N SER A 138 9.37 -7.97 -3.93
CA SER A 138 9.97 -8.33 -2.65
C SER A 138 10.27 -9.83 -2.58
N GLY A 139 11.41 -10.15 -1.96
CA GLY A 139 11.89 -11.52 -1.85
C GLY A 139 12.49 -12.09 -3.14
N ALA A 140 13.27 -13.16 -2.96
CA ALA A 140 13.80 -14.00 -4.04
C ALA A 140 13.83 -15.44 -3.51
N GLU A 141 12.68 -16.09 -3.53
CA GLU A 141 12.56 -17.50 -3.14
C GLU A 141 12.62 -18.43 -4.36
N ALA A 142 12.93 -19.71 -4.12
CA ALA A 142 12.93 -20.71 -5.18
C ALA A 142 11.53 -20.81 -5.84
N GLY A 143 11.50 -20.74 -7.18
CA GLY A 143 10.26 -20.75 -7.96
C GLY A 143 9.51 -19.40 -8.03
N GLN A 144 10.08 -18.34 -7.46
CA GLN A 144 9.56 -16.98 -7.57
C GLN A 144 10.22 -16.26 -8.77
N VAL A 145 9.42 -15.56 -9.57
CA VAL A 145 9.88 -14.72 -10.68
C VAL A 145 9.40 -13.29 -10.44
N GLY A 146 10.34 -12.41 -10.07
CA GLY A 146 9.99 -11.06 -9.59
C GLY A 146 9.08 -11.14 -8.37
N PRO A 147 7.90 -10.50 -8.36
CA PRO A 147 6.98 -10.58 -7.22
C PRO A 147 6.06 -11.82 -7.26
N PHE A 148 6.12 -12.64 -8.31
CA PHE A 148 5.12 -13.68 -8.57
C PHE A 148 5.65 -15.07 -8.23
N ARG A 149 4.87 -15.84 -7.47
CA ARG A 149 5.12 -17.26 -7.23
C ARG A 149 3.86 -18.06 -7.43
N ARG A 150 3.92 -19.10 -8.25
CA ARG A 150 2.82 -20.05 -8.42
C ARG A 150 3.02 -21.23 -7.49
N HIS A 151 1.95 -21.61 -6.79
CA HIS A 151 1.86 -22.84 -6.03
C HIS A 151 0.99 -23.82 -6.81
N ALA A 152 1.50 -25.03 -7.05
CA ALA A 152 0.75 -26.10 -7.68
C ALA A 152 -0.42 -26.54 -6.79
N PRO A 153 -1.42 -27.27 -7.33
CA PRO A 153 -2.41 -27.93 -6.50
C PRO A 153 -1.70 -28.89 -5.55
N GLU A 154 -1.94 -28.75 -4.25
CA GLU A 154 -1.44 -29.66 -3.22
C GLU A 154 -2.62 -30.49 -2.70
N THR A 155 -2.36 -31.69 -2.17
CA THR A 155 -3.37 -32.57 -1.57
C THR A 155 -4.21 -31.88 -0.48
N ALA A 156 -3.67 -30.87 0.20
CA ALA A 156 -4.38 -30.09 1.21
C ALA A 156 -5.30 -28.99 0.61
N ASN A 157 -4.99 -28.48 -0.58
CA ASN A 157 -5.60 -27.26 -1.11
C ASN A 157 -6.37 -27.48 -2.42
N GLY A 158 -6.16 -28.59 -3.15
CA GLY A 158 -6.89 -29.01 -4.36
C GLY A 158 -6.81 -28.06 -5.58
N HIS A 159 -6.32 -26.84 -5.36
CA HIS A 159 -6.37 -25.71 -6.27
C HIS A 159 -5.00 -25.06 -6.40
N GLN A 160 -4.75 -24.46 -7.55
CA GLN A 160 -3.60 -23.62 -7.79
C GLN A 160 -3.72 -22.31 -7.00
N ARG A 161 -2.57 -21.80 -6.55
CA ARG A 161 -2.49 -20.50 -5.88
C ARG A 161 -1.44 -19.62 -6.52
N LEU A 162 -1.69 -18.32 -6.55
CA LEU A 162 -0.74 -17.30 -6.97
C LEU A 162 -0.39 -16.43 -5.77
N GLU A 163 0.88 -16.42 -5.40
CA GLU A 163 1.41 -15.51 -4.40
C GLU A 163 2.02 -14.28 -5.09
N LEU A 164 1.64 -13.10 -4.59
CA LEU A 164 2.17 -11.81 -4.98
C LEU A 164 2.89 -11.19 -3.78
N ARG A 165 4.19 -10.99 -3.90
CA ARG A 165 5.05 -10.36 -2.88
C ARG A 165 5.60 -9.05 -3.39
N VAL A 166 5.13 -7.96 -2.79
CA VAL A 166 5.52 -6.60 -3.17
C VAL A 166 5.95 -5.79 -1.97
N ARG A 167 6.89 -4.88 -2.21
CA ARG A 167 7.32 -3.87 -1.25
C ARG A 167 6.85 -2.50 -1.73
N SER A 168 6.00 -1.85 -0.96
CA SER A 168 5.60 -0.46 -1.19
C SER A 168 6.49 0.48 -0.38
N SER A 169 6.99 1.56 -0.98
CA SER A 169 7.73 2.61 -0.27
C SER A 169 6.87 3.86 -0.09
N GLY A 170 6.64 4.26 1.15
CA GLY A 170 5.91 5.49 1.49
C GLY A 170 6.85 6.65 1.82
N GLY A 171 6.75 7.76 1.06
CA GLY A 171 7.42 9.04 1.34
C GLY A 171 8.85 9.13 0.77
N GLY A 172 9.10 10.11 -0.11
CA GLY A 172 10.40 10.33 -0.78
C GLY A 172 11.48 10.98 0.09
N GLY A 173 11.61 10.61 1.36
CA GLY A 173 12.57 11.18 2.32
C GLY A 173 13.55 10.15 2.86
N VAL A 174 14.65 10.63 3.45
CA VAL A 174 15.58 9.80 4.24
C VAL A 174 14.79 9.16 5.39
N GLY A 175 14.64 7.84 5.37
CA GLY A 175 13.78 7.10 6.31
C GLY A 175 12.44 6.62 5.74
N ALA A 176 12.25 6.65 4.41
CA ALA A 176 11.08 6.06 3.73
C ALA A 176 10.80 4.64 4.25
N ALA A 177 9.71 4.48 5.01
CA ALA A 177 9.32 3.20 5.54
C ALA A 177 8.84 2.32 4.37
N ALA A 178 9.57 1.23 4.14
CA ALA A 178 9.17 0.21 3.19
C ALA A 178 8.32 -0.83 3.91
N ARG A 179 7.17 -1.17 3.33
CA ARG A 179 6.32 -2.25 3.82
C ARG A 179 6.28 -3.36 2.81
N GLU A 180 6.59 -4.57 3.26
CA GLU A 180 6.42 -5.79 2.49
C GLU A 180 5.01 -6.31 2.68
N THR A 181 4.40 -6.76 1.59
CA THR A 181 3.04 -7.30 1.54
C THR A 181 3.08 -8.57 0.69
N ALA A 182 2.71 -9.69 1.31
CA ALA A 182 2.57 -10.98 0.64
C ALA A 182 1.08 -11.36 0.65
N ILE A 183 0.51 -11.57 -0.54
CA ILE A 183 -0.89 -11.95 -0.70
C ILE A 183 -0.93 -13.23 -1.52
N THR A 184 -1.69 -14.22 -1.05
CA THR A 184 -1.91 -15.47 -1.78
C THR A 184 -3.35 -15.50 -2.27
N PHE A 185 -3.51 -15.64 -3.59
CA PHE A 185 -4.78 -15.79 -4.27
C PHE A 185 -5.02 -17.27 -4.60
N THR A 186 -6.23 -17.76 -4.43
CA THR A 186 -6.59 -19.15 -4.73
C THR A 186 -7.50 -19.20 -5.95
N ALA A 187 -7.12 -19.96 -6.97
CA ALA A 187 -7.92 -20.16 -8.19
C ALA A 187 -8.89 -21.33 -7.99
N TRP A 188 -10.12 -21.07 -7.54
CA TRP A 188 -11.09 -22.12 -7.18
C TRP A 188 -11.60 -22.94 -8.36
N ASN A 189 -11.54 -22.39 -9.58
CA ASN A 189 -11.92 -23.14 -10.77
C ASN A 189 -10.75 -23.98 -11.33
N SER A 190 -9.57 -23.91 -10.72
CA SER A 190 -8.44 -24.73 -11.13
C SER A 190 -8.56 -26.14 -10.55
N VAL A 191 -8.28 -27.13 -11.39
CA VAL A 191 -8.19 -28.54 -11.03
C VAL A 191 -6.87 -29.10 -11.55
N GLU A 192 -6.43 -30.20 -10.95
CA GLU A 192 -5.24 -30.91 -11.40
C GLU A 192 -5.42 -31.39 -12.86
N GLY A 193 -4.44 -31.10 -13.73
CA GLY A 193 -4.40 -31.60 -15.10
C GLY A 193 -5.11 -30.76 -16.19
N LEU A 194 -5.85 -29.70 -15.86
CA LEU A 194 -6.34 -28.75 -16.86
C LEU A 194 -5.23 -27.79 -17.31
N ALA A 195 -4.53 -28.14 -18.39
CA ALA A 195 -3.54 -27.26 -19.03
C ALA A 195 -4.25 -26.15 -19.85
N GLY A 196 -4.81 -25.15 -19.16
CA GLY A 196 -5.36 -23.94 -19.80
C GLY A 196 -4.28 -22.94 -20.24
N ALA A 197 -3.09 -23.00 -19.66
CA ALA A 197 -1.96 -22.10 -19.92
C ALA A 197 -1.43 -22.20 -21.36
N GLY A 198 -1.61 -23.35 -22.03
CA GLY A 198 -1.29 -23.51 -23.44
C GLY A 198 -2.17 -22.67 -24.38
N ALA A 199 -3.34 -22.20 -23.91
CA ALA A 199 -4.27 -21.38 -24.70
C ALA A 199 -3.97 -19.87 -24.62
N CYS A 200 -3.14 -19.43 -23.68
CA CYS A 200 -2.69 -18.05 -23.54
C CYS A 200 -1.29 -17.87 -24.11
N THR A 201 -1.19 -17.77 -25.44
CA THR A 201 0.08 -17.47 -26.11
C THR A 201 0.51 -16.04 -25.81
N ILE A 202 1.54 -15.94 -24.97
CA ILE A 202 2.28 -14.72 -24.70
C ILE A 202 3.31 -14.54 -25.82
N GLU A 203 3.13 -13.51 -26.64
CA GLU A 203 4.05 -13.21 -27.73
C GLU A 203 5.41 -12.80 -27.12
N SER A 204 6.40 -13.68 -27.21
CA SER A 204 7.78 -13.40 -26.84
C SER A 204 8.45 -12.60 -27.96
N ARG A 205 8.58 -11.29 -27.79
CA ARG A 205 9.57 -10.50 -28.56
C ARG A 205 10.64 -9.96 -27.63
#